data_AF-A0A835VDF8-F1
#
_entry.id   AF-A0A835VDF8-F1
#
_cell.length_a   1.000
_cell.length_b   1.000
_cell.length_c   1.000
_cell.angle_alpha   90.00
_cell.angle_beta   90.00
_cell.angle_gamma   90.00
#
_symmetry.space_group_name_H-M   'P 1'
#
loop_
_entity.id
_entity.type
_entity.pdbx_description
1 polymer ?
#
loop_
_entity_poly.entity_id
_entity_poly.type
_entity_poly.pdbx_seq_one_letter_code
_entity_poly.pdbx_strand_id
1 'polypeptide(L)'
;MESELDGSINKAGWEPWSGGFALKTLYYGEYGNTGSGAGTSGRVNWPGVHPQMSIDEASKFTVANFISGNSWLPATGVDYNGGL
;
A
#
# COMPACT_ATOMS: atom_id res chain seq x y z
N MET A 1 2.86 2.25 1.40
CA MET A 1 3.36 1.69 2.68
C MET A 1 4.63 2.44 3.03
N GLU A 2 4.93 2.62 4.32
CA GLU A 2 6.13 3.34 4.78
C GLU A 2 6.29 4.71 4.08
N SER A 3 5.21 5.50 4.09
CA SER A 3 5.14 6.79 3.40
C SER A 3 4.52 7.85 4.29
N GLU A 4 4.99 9.09 4.17
CA GLU A 4 4.36 10.24 4.81
C GLU A 4 3.20 10.74 3.93
N LEU A 5 2.00 10.80 4.50
CA LEU A 5 0.78 11.29 3.87
C LEU A 5 0.34 12.58 4.57
N ASP A 6 0.28 13.67 3.83
CA ASP A 6 -0.15 14.97 4.35
C ASP A 6 -1.69 15.10 4.42
N GLY A 7 -2.16 16.26 4.87
CA GLY A 7 -3.59 16.53 5.07
C GLY A 7 -4.41 16.72 3.79
N SER A 8 -3.80 16.63 2.60
CA SER A 8 -4.51 16.69 1.32
C SER A 8 -5.29 15.40 1.03
N ILE A 9 -4.93 14.29 1.67
CA ILE A 9 -5.60 13.00 1.51
C ILE A 9 -6.98 13.05 2.17
N ASN A 10 -8.02 12.78 1.36
CA ASN A 10 -9.38 12.65 1.88
C ASN A 10 -9.44 11.52 2.91
N LYS A 11 -10.19 11.70 4.00
CA LYS A 11 -10.36 10.68 5.05
C LYS A 11 -10.84 9.34 4.50
N ALA A 12 -11.68 9.34 3.45
CA ALA A 12 -12.15 8.15 2.76
C ALA A 12 -11.00 7.33 2.12
N GLY A 13 -9.90 7.98 1.74
CA GLY A 13 -8.69 7.40 1.14
C GLY A 13 -8.84 7.03 -0.33
N TRP A 14 -9.89 6.28 -0.67
CA TRP A 14 -10.11 5.72 -1.99
C TRP A 14 -11.46 6.13 -2.56
N GLU A 15 -11.54 6.25 -3.88
CA GLU A 15 -12.75 6.67 -4.60
C GLU A 15 -13.24 5.57 -5.54
N PRO A 16 -14.57 5.37 -5.69
CA PRO A 16 -15.10 4.43 -6.65
C PRO A 16 -14.75 4.82 -8.08
N TRP A 17 -14.44 3.82 -8.93
CA TRP A 17 -14.31 4.07 -10.37
C TRP A 17 -15.67 4.39 -11.01
N SER A 18 -16.65 3.51 -10.81
CA SER A 18 -18.01 3.66 -11.34
C SER A 18 -18.98 2.80 -10.54
N GLY A 19 -19.78 3.44 -9.70
CA GLY A 19 -20.73 2.74 -8.81
C GLY A 19 -20.03 1.64 -7.99
N GLY A 20 -20.59 0.43 -8.01
CA GLY A 20 -20.06 -0.72 -7.26
C GLY A 20 -18.98 -1.53 -7.97
N PHE A 21 -18.45 -1.08 -9.11
CA PHE A 21 -17.46 -1.85 -9.87
C PHE A 21 -16.20 -2.14 -9.04
N ALA A 22 -15.76 -3.40 -9.04
CA ALA A 22 -14.56 -3.92 -8.38
C ALA A 22 -14.45 -3.73 -6.85
N LEU A 23 -15.39 -3.06 -6.17
CA LEU A 23 -15.28 -2.77 -4.72
C LEU A 23 -15.16 -4.03 -3.85
N LYS A 24 -15.64 -5.18 -4.35
CA LYS A 24 -15.53 -6.48 -3.67
C LYS A 24 -14.29 -7.30 -4.04
N THR A 25 -13.56 -6.91 -5.07
CA THR A 25 -12.49 -7.72 -5.69
C THR A 25 -11.15 -7.01 -5.80
N LEU A 26 -11.12 -5.68 -5.63
CA LEU A 26 -9.88 -4.90 -5.56
C LEU A 26 -9.04 -5.30 -4.33
N TYR A 27 -7.77 -4.90 -4.33
CA TYR A 27 -6.88 -5.02 -3.17
C TYR A 27 -6.15 -3.69 -2.97
N TYR A 28 -6.62 -2.88 -2.02
CA TYR A 28 -5.99 -1.62 -1.62
C TYR A 28 -5.49 -1.73 -0.19
N GLY A 29 -4.21 -1.47 0.03
CA GLY A 29 -3.54 -1.74 1.29
C GLY A 29 -2.76 -0.54 1.82
N GLU A 30 -2.83 -0.33 3.13
CA GLU A 30 -2.03 0.66 3.87
C GLU A 30 -1.23 -0.04 4.98
N TYR A 31 0.06 0.32 5.11
CA TYR A 31 0.99 -0.21 6.10
C TYR A 31 2.04 0.85 6.45
N GLY A 32 2.28 1.10 7.74
CA GLY A 32 3.39 1.95 8.21
C GLY A 32 3.36 3.41 7.72
N ASN A 33 2.23 3.92 7.23
CA ASN A 33 2.15 5.31 6.77
C ASN A 33 2.14 6.27 7.98
N THR A 34 2.74 7.46 7.82
CA THR A 34 2.81 8.51 8.84
C THR A 34 2.24 9.83 8.31
N GLY A 35 2.13 10.87 9.14
CA GLY A 35 1.62 12.17 8.73
C GLY A 35 0.11 12.34 8.95
N SER A 36 -0.40 13.56 8.70
CA SER A 36 -1.76 13.96 9.04
C SER A 36 -2.86 13.30 8.19
N GLY A 37 -2.52 12.78 7.01
CA GLY A 37 -3.42 12.03 6.12
C GLY A 37 -3.40 10.51 6.32
N ALA A 38 -2.46 9.99 7.11
CA ALA A 38 -2.30 8.54 7.29
C ALA A 38 -3.31 7.89 8.24
N GLY A 39 -4.13 8.68 8.95
CA GLY A 39 -5.17 8.15 9.82
C GLY A 39 -6.21 7.33 9.04
N THR A 40 -6.37 6.06 9.41
CA THR A 40 -7.18 5.10 8.66
C THR A 40 -8.61 4.89 9.17
N SER A 41 -8.96 5.49 10.31
CA SER A 41 -10.28 5.36 10.94
C SER A 41 -11.45 5.88 10.09
N GLY A 42 -11.17 6.68 9.07
CA GLY A 42 -12.17 7.23 8.13
C GLY A 42 -12.20 6.56 6.76
N ARG A 43 -11.39 5.51 6.52
CA ARG A 43 -11.31 4.85 5.22
C ARG A 43 -12.62 4.14 4.87
N VAL A 44 -12.90 4.07 3.58
CA VAL A 44 -14.01 3.28 3.04
C VAL A 44 -13.96 1.82 3.50
N ASN A 45 -15.12 1.20 3.74
CA ASN A 45 -15.23 -0.15 4.33
C ASN A 45 -15.36 -1.28 3.28
N TRP A 46 -14.88 -1.05 2.05
CA TRP A 46 -15.05 -2.04 0.98
C TRP A 46 -14.27 -3.32 1.30
N PRO A 47 -14.78 -4.51 0.93
CA PRO A 47 -14.12 -5.78 1.26
C PRO A 47 -12.67 -5.89 0.80
N GLY A 48 -12.31 -5.22 -0.29
CA GLY A 48 -10.95 -5.19 -0.83
C GLY A 48 -10.00 -4.16 -0.20
N VAL A 49 -10.45 -3.42 0.81
CA VAL A 49 -9.64 -2.38 1.47
C VAL A 49 -9.08 -2.94 2.77
N HIS A 50 -7.75 -2.89 2.87
CA HIS A 50 -6.93 -3.41 3.96
C HIS A 50 -6.18 -2.23 4.61
N PRO A 51 -6.86 -1.41 5.42
CA PRO A 51 -6.30 -0.15 5.92
C PRO A 51 -5.20 -0.38 6.98
N GLN A 52 -5.09 -1.58 7.53
CA GLN A 52 -4.14 -1.94 8.59
C GLN A 52 -3.55 -3.30 8.24
N MET A 53 -2.77 -3.36 7.17
CA MET A 53 -2.11 -4.61 6.78
C MET A 53 -1.18 -5.09 7.90
N SER A 54 -1.06 -6.40 8.03
CA SER A 54 0.00 -7.02 8.80
C SER A 54 1.35 -6.90 8.08
N ILE A 55 2.44 -7.11 8.82
CA ILE A 55 3.79 -7.16 8.24
C ILE A 55 3.91 -8.27 7.18
N ASP A 56 3.24 -9.41 7.38
CA ASP A 56 3.26 -10.54 6.43
C ASP A 56 2.53 -10.21 5.12
N GLU A 57 1.43 -9.45 5.20
CA GLU A 57 0.74 -8.95 4.01
C GLU A 57 1.58 -7.92 3.28
N ALA A 58 2.15 -6.94 4.00
CA ALA A 58 2.95 -5.88 3.42
C ALA A 58 4.25 -6.41 2.80
N SER A 59 4.85 -7.44 3.41
CA SER A 59 6.07 -8.09 2.91
C SER A 59 5.92 -8.66 1.50
N LYS A 60 4.70 -9.02 1.06
CA LYS A 60 4.46 -9.52 -0.31
C LYS A 60 4.70 -8.45 -1.38
N PHE A 61 4.65 -7.19 -1.01
CA PHE A 61 4.80 -6.04 -1.91
C PHE A 61 6.20 -5.43 -1.86
N THR A 62 7.16 -6.04 -1.14
CA THR A 62 8.56 -5.58 -1.13
C THR A 62 9.28 -5.92 -2.43
N VAL A 63 10.41 -5.25 -2.66
CA VAL A 63 11.23 -5.45 -3.86
C VAL A 63 11.68 -6.91 -4.02
N ALA A 64 12.10 -7.57 -2.93
CA ALA A 64 12.55 -8.95 -2.99
C ALA A 64 11.41 -9.92 -3.34
N ASN A 65 10.21 -9.72 -2.80
CA ASN A 65 9.11 -10.67 -2.96
C ASN A 65 8.26 -10.40 -4.20
N PHE A 66 7.98 -9.14 -4.54
CA PHE A 66 7.06 -8.79 -5.61
C PHE A 66 7.68 -8.86 -7.00
N ILE A 67 8.93 -8.40 -7.13
CA ILE A 67 9.63 -8.31 -8.43
C ILE A 67 10.90 -9.16 -8.49
N SER A 68 11.12 -10.01 -7.48
CA SER A 68 12.34 -10.80 -7.34
C SER A 68 13.62 -9.95 -7.41
N GLY A 69 13.58 -8.72 -6.90
CA GLY A 69 14.60 -7.70 -7.16
C GLY A 69 16.03 -8.12 -6.84
N ASN A 70 16.20 -8.98 -5.83
CA ASN A 70 17.51 -9.52 -5.43
C ASN A 70 18.23 -10.32 -6.53
N SER A 71 17.51 -10.82 -7.55
CA SER A 71 18.14 -11.59 -8.63
C SER A 71 18.73 -10.72 -9.74
N TRP A 72 18.31 -9.45 -9.86
CA TRP A 72 18.66 -8.63 -11.03
C TRP A 72 19.07 -7.19 -10.71
N LEU A 73 18.54 -6.56 -9.66
CA LEU A 73 18.90 -5.19 -9.29
C LEU A 73 20.38 -5.01 -8.94
N PRO A 74 21.06 -5.94 -8.22
CA PRO A 74 22.48 -5.76 -7.90
C PRO A 74 23.37 -5.57 -9.14
N ALA A 75 23.03 -6.21 -10.27
CA ALA A 75 23.78 -6.08 -11.52
C ALA A 75 23.62 -4.72 -12.20
N THR A 76 22.58 -3.97 -11.85
CA THR A 76 22.33 -2.63 -12.42
C THR A 76 23.14 -1.53 -11.73
N GLY A 77 23.65 -1.78 -10.52
CA GLY A 77 24.34 -0.79 -9.70
C GLY A 77 23.45 0.25 -9.01
N VAL A 78 22.12 0.11 -9.09
CA VAL A 78 21.18 0.99 -8.38
C VAL A 78 21.06 0.58 -6.91
N ASP A 79 21.00 1.56 -6.02
CA ASP A 79 20.69 1.34 -4.61
C ASP A 79 19.21 0.96 -4.43
N TYR A 80 18.96 -0.08 -3.63
CA TYR A 80 17.60 -0.51 -3.31
C TYR A 80 17.54 -1.20 -1.94
N ASN A 81 16.34 -1.21 -1.34
CA ASN A 81 16.04 -2.05 -0.18
C ASN A 81 15.14 -3.22 -0.63
N GLY A 82 15.54 -4.44 -0.29
CA GLY A 82 14.80 -5.65 -0.66
C GLY A 82 13.52 -5.89 0.15
N GLY A 83 13.39 -5.30 1.34
CA GLY A 83 12.37 -5.68 2.33
C GLY A 83 11.74 -4.50 3.07
N LEU A 84 10.99 -4.85 4.12
CA LEU A 84 10.53 -3.95 5.18
C LEU A 84 11.55 -3.92 6.32
#